data_AF-A0A7Z0HXI3-F1
#
_entry.id   AF-A0A7Z0HXI3-F1
#
_cell.length_a   1.000
_cell.length_b   1.000
_cell.length_c   1.000
_cell.angle_alpha   90.00
_cell.angle_beta   90.00
_cell.angle_gamma   90.00
#
_symmetry.space_group_name_H-M   'P 1'
#
loop_
_entity.id
_entity.type
_entity.pdbx_description
1 polymer ?
#
loop_
_entity_poly.entity_id
_entity_poly.type
_entity_poly.pdbx_seq_one_letter_code
_entity_poly.pdbx_strand_id
1 'polypeptide(L)'
;MSLKRLNRLMALSAIKRDMDLAELARLAAARTETRTRLEALRNSVNAPVAADPVLMSVQQRHRLWAEAQRAELNMALARQQAAWLEARDRTRRSFGRAAVLERLAHAQGVAAKRHTPS
;
A
#
# COMPACT_ATOMS: atom_id res chain seq x y z
N MET A 1 -24.39 25.82 -3.72
CA MET A 1 -24.36 24.53 -3.01
C MET A 1 -24.50 24.80 -1.51
N SER A 2 -25.45 24.16 -0.81
CA SER A 2 -25.72 24.48 0.61
C SER A 2 -24.61 24.00 1.54
N LEU A 3 -24.38 24.72 2.65
CA LEU A 3 -23.38 24.39 3.67
C LEU A 3 -23.59 22.97 4.24
N LYS A 4 -24.84 22.57 4.47
CA LYS A 4 -25.18 21.20 4.92
C LYS A 4 -24.72 20.13 3.92
N ARG A 5 -24.89 20.37 2.61
CA ARG A 5 -24.43 19.43 1.57
C ARG A 5 -22.90 19.37 1.50
N LEU A 6 -22.23 20.51 1.71
CA LEU A 6 -20.78 20.59 1.72
C LEU A 6 -20.17 19.84 2.91
N ASN A 7 -20.73 20.01 4.11
CA ASN A 7 -20.32 19.27 5.30
C ASN A 7 -20.52 17.75 5.13
N ARG A 8 -21.61 17.32 4.50
CA ARG A 8 -21.82 15.89 4.18
C ARG A 8 -20.76 15.36 3.20
N LEU A 9 -20.43 16.11 2.15
CA LEU A 9 -19.38 15.70 1.22
C LEU A 9 -18.01 15.65 1.89
N MET A 10 -17.71 16.59 2.79
CA MET A 10 -16.48 16.55 3.58
C MET A 10 -16.38 15.28 4.42
N ALA A 11 -17.44 14.94 5.17
CA ALA A 11 -17.48 13.72 5.98
C ALA A 11 -17.26 12.47 5.13
N LEU A 12 -17.95 12.35 3.99
CA LEU A 12 -17.77 11.24 3.07
C LEU A 12 -16.36 11.19 2.46
N SER A 13 -15.77 12.34 2.14
CA SER A 13 -14.42 12.40 1.60
C SER A 13 -13.35 12.01 2.62
N ALA A 14 -13.56 12.34 3.91
CA ALA A 14 -12.69 11.93 5.00
C ALA A 14 -12.73 10.40 5.16
N ILE A 15 -13.92 9.81 5.24
CA ILE A 15 -14.09 8.35 5.30
C ILE A 15 -13.40 7.68 4.10
N LYS A 16 -13.61 8.20 2.88
CA LYS A 16 -13.01 7.64 1.67
C LYS A 16 -11.47 7.70 1.70
N ARG A 17 -10.92 8.82 2.16
CA ARG A 17 -9.48 9.02 2.34
C ARG A 17 -8.91 8.01 3.33
N ASP A 18 -9.58 7.84 4.47
CA ASP A 18 -9.11 6.95 5.53
C ASP A 18 -9.17 5.48 5.07
N MET A 19 -10.22 5.09 4.34
CA MET A 19 -10.29 3.76 3.69
C MET A 19 -9.17 3.54 2.66
N ASP A 20 -8.91 4.53 1.80
CA ASP A 20 -7.82 4.43 0.80
C ASP A 20 -6.44 4.35 1.46
N LEU A 21 -6.25 5.04 2.59
CA LEU A 21 -5.01 4.98 3.36
C LEU A 21 -4.83 3.61 4.03
N ALA A 22 -5.89 3.06 4.63
CA ALA A 22 -5.87 1.74 5.24
C ALA A 22 -5.52 0.65 4.20
N GLU A 23 -6.13 0.72 3.01
CA GLU A 23 -5.82 -0.21 1.93
C GLU A 23 -4.38 -0.07 1.42
N LEU A 24 -3.89 1.16 1.27
CA LEU A 24 -2.49 1.41 0.89
C LEU A 24 -1.51 0.83 1.91
N ALA A 25 -1.80 0.99 3.20
CA ALA A 25 -0.99 0.45 4.29
C ALA A 25 -0.98 -1.08 4.28
N ARG A 26 -2.15 -1.72 4.08
CA ARG A 26 -2.28 -3.17 3.95
C ARG A 26 -1.45 -3.73 2.80
N LEU A 27 -1.52 -3.09 1.62
CA LEU A 27 -0.75 -3.48 0.44
C LEU A 27 0.76 -3.26 0.64
N ALA A 28 1.15 -2.19 1.33
CA ALA A 28 2.55 -1.96 1.69
C ALA A 28 3.09 -3.06 2.63
N ALA A 29 2.31 -3.45 3.65
CA ALA A 29 2.67 -4.52 4.57
C ALA A 29 2.86 -5.85 3.85
N ALA A 30 1.93 -6.25 2.98
CA ALA A 30 2.03 -7.48 2.19
C ALA A 30 3.29 -7.52 1.29
N ARG A 31 3.66 -6.38 0.70
CA ARG A 31 4.91 -6.25 -0.09
C ARG A 31 6.15 -6.41 0.79
N THR A 32 6.16 -5.77 1.96
CA THR A 32 7.27 -5.90 2.91
C THR A 32 7.43 -7.35 3.36
N GLU A 33 6.35 -8.02 3.71
CA GLU A 33 6.38 -9.43 4.11
C GLU A 33 6.95 -10.33 3.01
N THR A 34 6.49 -10.15 1.76
CA THR A 34 6.98 -10.94 0.62
C THR A 34 8.47 -10.70 0.37
N ARG A 35 8.96 -9.46 0.54
CA ARG A 35 10.40 -9.15 0.46
C ARG A 35 11.19 -9.82 1.56
N THR A 36 10.70 -9.79 2.81
CA THR A 36 11.35 -10.47 3.94
C THR A 36 11.48 -11.97 3.67
N ARG A 37 10.44 -12.61 3.13
CA ARG A 37 10.48 -14.04 2.75
C ARG A 37 11.51 -14.32 1.66
N LEU A 38 11.58 -13.47 0.63
CA LEU A 38 12.59 -13.58 -0.44
C LEU A 38 14.01 -13.45 0.10
N GLU A 39 14.24 -12.53 1.04
CA GLU A 39 15.54 -12.33 1.67
C GLU A 39 15.94 -13.52 2.54
N ALA A 40 15.02 -14.05 3.35
CA ALA A 40 15.25 -15.25 4.15
C ALA A 40 15.64 -16.45 3.27
N LEU A 41 14.93 -16.64 2.15
CA LEU A 41 15.20 -17.71 1.20
C LEU A 41 16.52 -17.53 0.45
N ARG A 42 16.90 -16.29 0.12
CA ARG A 42 18.23 -15.98 -0.44
C ARG A 42 19.34 -16.39 0.54
N ASN A 43 19.15 -16.10 1.83
CA ASN A 43 20.15 -16.39 2.84
C ASN A 43 20.29 -17.90 3.11
N SER A 44 19.21 -18.69 2.99
CA SER A 44 19.27 -20.14 3.19
C SER A 44 20.01 -20.89 2.07
N VAL A 45 20.00 -20.35 0.85
CA VAL A 45 20.66 -20.97 -0.33
C VAL A 45 22.17 -20.73 -0.36
N ASN A 46 22.64 -19.64 0.24
CA ASN A 46 24.05 -19.24 0.24
C ASN A 46 24.92 -19.99 1.27
N ALA A 47 24.42 -21.08 1.85
CA ALA A 47 25.18 -21.90 2.79
C ALA A 47 26.40 -22.56 2.10
N PRO A 48 27.53 -22.74 2.83
CA PRO A 48 28.72 -23.42 2.30
C PRO A 48 28.40 -24.81 1.75
N VAL A 49 29.05 -25.18 0.65
CA VAL A 49 28.90 -26.50 0.03
C VAL A 49 29.48 -27.56 0.98
N ALA A 50 28.68 -28.59 1.27
CA ALA A 50 29.13 -29.70 2.10
C ALA A 50 30.16 -30.56 1.36
N ALA A 51 31.13 -31.15 2.07
CA ALA A 51 32.10 -32.07 1.49
C ALA A 51 31.55 -33.50 1.30
N ASP A 52 30.51 -33.87 2.07
CA ASP A 52 29.84 -35.17 1.98
C ASP A 52 28.92 -35.22 0.73
N PRO A 53 29.11 -36.18 -0.19
CA PRO A 53 28.27 -36.36 -1.38
C PRO A 53 26.76 -36.45 -1.08
N VAL A 54 26.37 -37.06 0.04
CA VAL A 54 24.95 -37.16 0.44
C VAL A 54 24.43 -35.76 0.78
N LEU A 55 25.17 -35.00 1.58
CA LEU A 55 24.81 -33.62 1.95
C LEU A 55 24.81 -32.69 0.73
N MET A 56 25.73 -32.87 -0.22
CA MET A 56 25.73 -32.13 -1.50
C MET A 56 24.44 -32.37 -2.29
N SER A 57 23.96 -33.62 -2.36
CA SER A 57 22.71 -33.93 -3.07
C SER A 57 21.48 -33.28 -2.42
N VAL A 58 21.46 -33.23 -1.08
CA VAL A 58 20.40 -32.56 -0.31
C VAL A 58 20.44 -31.05 -0.54
N GLN A 59 21.63 -30.43 -0.48
CA GLN A 59 21.82 -29.02 -0.78
C GLN A 59 21.36 -28.66 -2.20
N GLN A 60 21.66 -29.51 -3.19
CA GLN A 60 21.23 -29.28 -4.56
C GLN A 60 19.70 -29.35 -4.72
N ARG A 61 19.04 -30.34 -4.10
CA ARG A 61 17.57 -30.41 -4.09
C ARG A 61 16.95 -29.19 -3.40
N HIS A 62 17.53 -28.75 -2.29
CA HIS A 62 17.09 -27.54 -1.59
C HIS A 62 17.23 -26.28 -2.47
N ARG A 63 18.32 -26.16 -3.25
CA ARG A 63 18.49 -25.04 -4.20
C ARG A 63 17.40 -25.01 -5.27
N LEU A 64 17.08 -26.15 -5.88
CA LEU A 64 16.02 -26.25 -6.89
C LEU A 64 14.65 -25.90 -6.30
N TRP A 65 14.35 -26.39 -5.10
CA TRP A 65 13.14 -26.01 -4.37
C TRP A 65 13.09 -24.50 -4.11
N ALA A 66 14.20 -23.91 -3.64
CA ALA A 66 14.29 -22.49 -3.35
C ALA A 66 14.13 -21.63 -4.62
N GLU A 67 14.63 -22.08 -5.78
CA GLU A 67 14.41 -21.40 -7.06
C GLU A 67 12.94 -21.35 -7.45
N ALA A 68 12.22 -22.48 -7.33
CA ALA A 68 10.78 -22.52 -7.59
C ALA A 68 10.01 -21.57 -6.64
N GLN A 69 10.34 -21.60 -5.36
CA GLN A 69 9.72 -20.70 -4.36
C GLN A 69 10.03 -19.23 -4.62
N ARG A 70 11.26 -18.89 -5.05
CA ARG A 70 11.62 -17.52 -5.45
C ARG A 70 10.82 -17.05 -6.65
N ALA A 71 10.59 -17.90 -7.64
CA ALA A 71 9.78 -17.55 -8.82
C ALA A 71 8.34 -17.19 -8.42
N GLU A 72 7.72 -18.01 -7.56
CA GLU A 72 6.37 -17.77 -7.04
C GLU A 72 6.28 -16.44 -6.26
N LEU A 73 7.22 -16.21 -5.33
CA LEU A 73 7.29 -15.00 -4.52
C LEU A 73 7.55 -13.74 -5.38
N ASN A 74 8.39 -13.83 -6.40
CA ASN A 74 8.63 -12.72 -7.33
C ASN A 74 7.38 -12.35 -8.12
N MET A 75 6.61 -13.34 -8.60
CA MET A 75 5.33 -13.08 -9.26
C MET A 75 4.33 -12.44 -8.30
N ALA A 76 4.26 -12.93 -7.05
CA ALA A 76 3.41 -12.33 -6.02
C ALA A 76 3.81 -10.87 -5.75
N LEU A 77 5.11 -10.60 -5.60
CA LEU A 77 5.63 -9.25 -5.37
C LEU A 77 5.32 -8.31 -6.54
N ALA A 78 5.40 -8.79 -7.79
CA ALA A 78 5.04 -7.99 -8.97
C ALA A 78 3.55 -7.60 -8.97
N ARG A 79 2.66 -8.54 -8.65
CA ARG A 79 1.22 -8.25 -8.52
C ARG A 79 0.93 -7.27 -7.40
N GLN A 80 1.55 -7.47 -6.24
CA GLN A 80 1.41 -6.55 -5.10
C GLN A 80 1.96 -5.16 -5.41
N GLN A 81 3.05 -5.07 -6.19
CA GLN A 81 3.64 -3.81 -6.64
C GLN A 81 2.67 -3.02 -7.52
N ALA A 82 2.02 -3.69 -8.49
CA ALA A 82 1.00 -3.07 -9.33
C ALA A 82 -0.18 -2.57 -8.49
N ALA A 83 -0.74 -3.43 -7.63
CA ALA A 83 -1.85 -3.05 -6.74
C ALA A 83 -1.50 -1.87 -5.82
N TRP A 84 -0.27 -1.84 -5.28
CA TRP A 84 0.20 -0.75 -4.44
C TRP A 84 0.31 0.58 -5.21
N LEU A 85 0.80 0.56 -6.45
CA LEU A 85 0.86 1.77 -7.28
C LEU A 85 -0.53 2.33 -7.55
N GLU A 86 -1.49 1.48 -7.91
CA GLU A 86 -2.88 1.88 -8.13
C GLU A 86 -3.52 2.44 -6.86
N ALA A 87 -3.30 1.79 -5.72
CA ALA A 87 -3.78 2.25 -4.42
C ALA A 87 -3.16 3.60 -4.06
N ARG A 88 -1.85 3.78 -4.25
CA ARG A 88 -1.15 5.04 -3.98
C ARG A 88 -1.75 6.20 -4.75
N ASP A 89 -2.02 6.00 -6.04
CA ASP A 89 -2.60 7.03 -6.89
C ASP A 89 -4.06 7.32 -6.51
N ARG A 90 -4.81 6.30 -6.10
CA ARG A 90 -6.17 6.46 -5.56
C ARG A 90 -6.17 7.26 -4.25
N THR A 91 -5.30 6.92 -3.31
CA THR A 91 -5.10 7.64 -2.05
C THR A 91 -4.73 9.10 -2.33
N ARG A 92 -3.77 9.36 -3.23
CA ARG A 92 -3.42 10.73 -3.64
C ARG A 92 -4.63 11.53 -4.13
N ARG A 93 -5.52 10.92 -4.91
CA ARG A 93 -6.75 11.57 -5.39
C ARG A 93 -7.76 11.82 -4.27
N SER A 94 -7.96 10.91 -3.33
CA SER A 94 -8.89 11.11 -2.20
C SER A 94 -8.39 12.20 -1.25
N PHE A 95 -7.08 12.27 -0.98
CA PHE A 95 -6.47 13.40 -0.27
C PHE A 95 -6.72 14.74 -0.99
N GLY A 96 -6.47 14.80 -2.30
CA GLY A 96 -6.71 16.01 -3.08
C GLY A 96 -8.17 16.47 -3.05
N ARG A 97 -9.12 15.54 -3.16
CA ARG A 97 -10.56 15.83 -3.06
C ARG A 97 -10.95 16.35 -1.68
N ALA A 98 -10.46 15.74 -0.61
CA ALA A 98 -10.70 16.20 0.76
C ALA A 98 -10.18 17.63 0.96
N ALA A 99 -8.95 17.92 0.53
CA ALA A 99 -8.35 19.24 0.64
C ALA A 99 -9.13 20.32 -0.13
N VAL A 100 -9.68 20.00 -1.31
CA VAL A 100 -10.53 20.94 -2.07
C VAL A 100 -11.83 21.22 -1.31
N LEU A 101 -12.47 20.20 -0.74
CA LEU A 101 -13.71 20.38 0.02
C LEU A 101 -13.50 21.20 1.30
N GLU A 102 -12.39 20.99 1.99
CA GLU A 102 -11.97 21.81 3.14
C GLU A 102 -11.81 23.29 2.76
N ARG A 103 -11.13 23.57 1.65
CA ARG A 103 -10.97 24.95 1.14
C ARG A 103 -12.30 25.60 0.78
N LEU A 104 -13.19 24.85 0.11
CA LEU A 104 -14.53 25.35 -0.25
C LEU A 104 -15.38 25.63 1.00
N ALA A 105 -15.32 24.77 2.01
CA ALA A 105 -16.06 24.96 3.25
C ALA A 105 -15.55 26.17 4.03
N HIS A 106 -14.23 26.35 4.08
CA HIS A 106 -13.62 27.52 4.67
C HIS A 106 -14.06 28.81 3.96
N ALA A 107 -14.00 28.84 2.62
CA ALA A 107 -14.43 30.00 1.84
C ALA A 107 -15.91 30.36 2.05
N GLN A 108 -16.81 29.37 2.10
CA GLN A 108 -18.22 29.61 2.36
C GLN A 108 -18.51 30.05 3.80
N GLY A 109 -17.77 29.52 4.79
CA GLY A 109 -17.87 29.97 6.17
C GLY A 109 -17.43 31.43 6.35
N VAL A 110 -16.38 31.85 5.63
CA VAL A 110 -15.94 33.26 5.60
C VAL A 110 -16.99 34.16 4.92
N ALA A 111 -17.57 33.71 3.80
CA ALA A 111 -18.62 34.46 3.10
C ALA A 111 -19.89 34.63 3.96
N ALA A 112 -20.32 33.59 4.68
CA ALA A 112 -21.49 33.65 5.55
C ALA A 112 -21.32 34.64 6.71
N LYS A 113 -20.13 34.74 7.30
CA LYS A 113 -19.82 35.70 8.38
C LYS A 113 -19.80 37.16 7.93
N ARG A 114 -19.56 37.43 6.63
CA ARG A 114 -19.55 38.79 6.07
C ARG A 114 -20.95 39.34 5.75
N HIS A 115 -21.99 38.51 5.78
CA HIS A 115 -23.36 38.84 5.38
C HIS A 115 -24.36 38.91 6.55
N THR A 116 -23.90 38.81 7.79
CA THR A 116 -24.70 39.17 8.98
C THR A 116 -24.39 40.62 9.37
N PRO A 117 -25.20 41.62 8.94
CA PRO A 117 -25.13 42.95 9.51
C PRO A 117 -25.73 42.93 10.92
N SER A 118 -25.12 43.70 11.83
CA SER A 118 -25.61 43.98 13.18
C SER A 118 -26.97 44.66 13.19
#